data_AF-A0A1C3KY55-F1
#
_entry.id   AF-A0A1C3KY55-F1
#
_cell.length_a   1.000
_cell.length_b   1.000
_cell.length_c   1.000
_cell.angle_alpha   90.00
_cell.angle_beta   90.00
_cell.angle_gamma   90.00
#
_symmetry.space_group_name_H-M   'P 1'
#
loop_
_entity.id
_entity.type
_entity.pdbx_description
1 polymer ?
#
loop_
_entity_poly.entity_id
_entity_poly.type
_entity_poly.pdbx_seq_one_letter_code
_entity_poly.pdbx_strand_id
1 'polypeptide(L)'
;MEEKVEDASAAFEDLDKVNDEAQQLFDFGEKKKKKKKKEITEQIEEVIIDGTGNVFERGEIYSYEELLNRIQVLVNKHNIDLCISKKYTIKPPQVVRVGSKKVAWINFKDICTIMNRNEEHVFHFVLAELGTEGSIAGEGQLVLKGKYGPKHI
;
A
#
# COMPACT_ATOMS: atom_id res chain seq x y z
N MET A 1 -13.93 49.53 24.57
CA MET A 1 -14.89 49.27 25.67
C MET A 1 -15.46 47.92 25.35
N GLU A 2 -15.16 46.95 26.22
CA GLU A 2 -15.56 45.56 26.11
C GLU A 2 -17.08 45.45 26.01
N GLU A 3 -17.57 44.64 25.08
CA GLU A 3 -18.97 44.22 25.09
C GLU A 3 -19.05 42.70 25.03
N LYS A 4 -19.94 42.20 25.87
CA LYS A 4 -19.96 40.87 26.46
C LYS A 4 -20.45 39.79 25.50
N VAL A 5 -20.00 38.58 25.82
CA VAL A 5 -20.39 37.27 25.29
C VAL A 5 -21.90 37.04 25.43
N GLU A 6 -22.58 36.74 24.32
CA GLU A 6 -23.91 36.12 24.30
C GLU A 6 -23.79 34.60 24.12
N ASP A 7 -24.68 33.90 24.82
CA ASP A 7 -24.79 32.46 25.01
C ASP A 7 -24.76 31.60 23.72
N ALA A 8 -23.80 30.67 23.65
CA ALA A 8 -23.71 29.61 22.64
C ALA A 8 -24.28 28.25 23.14
N SER A 9 -25.31 28.27 23.98
CA SER A 9 -25.91 27.06 24.58
C SER A 9 -27.00 26.40 23.72
N ALA A 10 -27.36 26.99 22.57
CA ALA A 10 -28.50 26.54 21.75
C ALA A 10 -28.15 25.61 20.57
N ALA A 11 -26.88 25.25 20.35
CA ALA A 11 -26.46 24.45 19.19
C ALA A 11 -26.08 22.99 19.52
N PHE A 12 -26.31 22.53 20.76
CA PHE A 12 -25.93 21.18 21.21
C PHE A 12 -27.11 20.18 21.26
N GLU A 13 -28.35 20.60 21.00
CA GLU A 13 -29.54 19.75 21.16
C GLU A 13 -29.92 18.90 19.91
N ASP A 14 -29.20 19.00 18.79
CA ASP A 14 -29.59 18.37 17.52
C ASP A 14 -28.76 17.14 17.11
N LEU A 15 -27.83 16.65 17.94
CA LEU A 15 -27.02 15.45 17.64
C LEU A 15 -27.56 14.14 18.22
N ASP A 16 -28.46 14.20 19.21
CA ASP A 16 -28.96 12.99 19.89
C ASP A 16 -30.08 12.26 19.13
N LYS A 17 -30.80 12.94 18.21
CA LYS A 17 -31.91 12.32 17.46
C LYS A 17 -31.50 11.41 16.30
N VAL A 18 -30.26 11.51 15.82
CA VAL A 18 -29.77 10.68 14.70
C VAL A 18 -29.25 9.32 15.17
N ASN A 19 -28.90 9.19 16.45
CA ASN A 19 -28.33 7.95 17.00
C ASN A 19 -29.39 6.88 17.31
N ASP A 20 -30.65 7.27 17.54
CA ASP A 20 -31.74 6.33 17.88
C ASP A 20 -32.29 5.59 16.64
N GLU A 21 -32.21 6.17 15.44
CA GLU A 21 -32.70 5.53 14.21
C GLU A 21 -31.73 4.46 13.68
N ALA A 22 -30.42 4.60 13.94
CA ALA A 22 -29.42 3.60 13.56
C ALA A 22 -29.42 2.35 14.46
N GLN A 23 -30.01 2.44 15.65
CA GLN A 23 -30.11 1.32 16.60
C GLN A 23 -31.28 0.36 16.33
N GLN A 24 -32.16 0.68 15.37
CA GLN A 24 -33.35 -0.14 15.05
C GLN A 24 -33.17 -1.09 13.85
N LEU A 25 -31.94 -1.37 13.40
CA LEU A 25 -31.70 -2.29 12.28
C LEU A 25 -30.64 -3.38 12.54
N PHE A 26 -30.45 -3.80 13.79
CA PHE A 26 -29.70 -5.03 14.11
C PHE A 26 -30.36 -5.78 15.26
N ASP A 27 -31.31 -6.65 14.93
CA ASP A 27 -31.93 -7.61 15.86
C ASP A 27 -31.00 -8.81 16.07
N PHE A 28 -30.18 -8.76 17.13
CA PHE A 28 -29.35 -9.88 17.57
C PHE A 28 -30.14 -10.70 18.59
N GLY A 29 -30.74 -11.78 18.09
CA GLY A 29 -31.68 -12.66 18.78
C GLY A 29 -31.44 -12.92 20.27
N GLU A 30 -32.56 -12.99 20.98
CA GLU A 30 -32.71 -13.08 22.44
C GLU A 30 -31.67 -13.98 23.14
N LYS A 31 -30.81 -13.36 23.97
CA LYS A 31 -29.93 -14.09 24.88
C LYS A 31 -30.74 -14.63 26.07
N LYS A 32 -30.88 -15.97 26.15
CA LYS A 32 -31.42 -16.71 27.30
C LYS A 32 -30.84 -16.19 28.64
N LYS A 33 -31.74 -15.87 29.59
CA LYS A 33 -31.41 -15.48 30.98
C LYS A 33 -30.53 -16.53 31.68
N LYS A 34 -29.33 -16.13 32.12
CA LYS A 34 -28.43 -16.93 32.96
C LYS A 34 -28.96 -16.94 34.41
N LYS A 35 -29.24 -18.13 34.96
CA LYS A 35 -29.49 -18.37 36.40
C LYS A 35 -28.24 -18.03 37.23
N LYS A 36 -28.45 -17.44 38.42
CA LYS A 36 -27.42 -17.15 39.44
C LYS A 36 -26.46 -18.34 39.65
N LYS A 37 -25.15 -18.10 39.54
CA LYS A 37 -24.10 -19.10 39.82
C LYS A 37 -23.69 -19.01 41.30
N LYS A 38 -23.75 -20.15 42.00
CA LYS A 38 -23.01 -20.42 43.24
C LYS A 38 -21.51 -20.52 42.91
N GLU A 39 -20.65 -20.11 43.84
CA GLU A 39 -19.19 -20.24 43.76
C GLU A 39 -18.78 -21.71 43.61
N ILE A 40 -18.21 -22.05 42.46
CA ILE A 40 -17.28 -23.18 42.26
C ILE A 40 -16.23 -22.66 41.28
N THR A 41 -15.00 -22.54 41.76
CA THR A 41 -13.78 -22.33 40.98
C THR A 41 -13.54 -23.54 40.08
N GLU A 42 -14.00 -23.46 38.85
CA GLU A 42 -13.54 -24.31 37.74
C GLU A 42 -13.25 -23.37 36.57
N GLN A 43 -11.96 -23.25 36.26
CA GLN A 43 -11.44 -22.57 35.08
C GLN A 43 -11.97 -23.34 33.87
N ILE A 44 -12.91 -22.75 33.14
CA ILE A 44 -13.28 -23.26 31.81
C ILE A 44 -12.25 -22.67 30.87
N GLU A 45 -11.22 -23.46 30.52
CA GLU A 45 -10.38 -23.19 29.37
C GLU A 45 -11.27 -23.25 28.12
N GLU A 46 -11.61 -22.09 27.56
CA GLU A 46 -12.13 -22.05 26.19
C GLU A 46 -10.98 -22.47 25.28
N VAL A 47 -11.00 -23.75 24.88
CA VAL A 47 -10.11 -24.30 23.88
C VAL A 47 -10.44 -23.60 22.56
N ILE A 48 -9.66 -22.58 22.22
CA ILE A 48 -9.68 -21.95 20.91
C ILE A 48 -9.04 -22.97 19.97
N ILE A 49 -9.87 -23.63 19.17
CA ILE A 49 -9.44 -24.62 18.18
C ILE A 49 -9.02 -23.85 16.94
N ASP A 50 -7.73 -23.79 16.68
CA ASP A 50 -7.23 -23.36 15.38
C ASP A 50 -7.74 -24.35 14.32
N GLY A 51 -8.07 -23.87 13.12
CA GLY A 51 -8.70 -24.64 12.03
C GLY A 51 -7.93 -25.89 11.52
N THR A 52 -6.86 -26.29 12.20
CA THR A 52 -6.03 -27.49 12.03
C THR A 52 -6.19 -28.53 13.14
N GLY A 53 -7.04 -28.29 14.16
CA GLY A 53 -7.45 -29.31 15.14
C GLY A 53 -6.52 -29.50 16.35
N ASN A 54 -5.55 -28.60 16.56
CA ASN A 54 -4.69 -28.57 17.74
C ASN A 54 -5.21 -27.56 18.78
N VAL A 55 -4.98 -27.86 20.06
CA VAL A 55 -5.25 -26.94 21.18
C VAL A 55 -4.27 -25.77 21.09
N PHE A 56 -4.78 -24.54 21.08
CA PHE A 56 -3.94 -23.35 21.11
C PHE A 56 -3.20 -23.26 22.44
N GLU A 57 -1.90 -23.60 22.43
CA GLU A 57 -1.01 -23.36 23.55
C GLU A 57 -0.59 -21.89 23.55
N ARG A 58 -0.86 -21.17 24.65
CA ARG A 58 -0.41 -19.79 24.80
C ARG A 58 1.11 -19.79 24.88
N GLY A 59 1.76 -19.44 23.78
CA GLY A 59 3.22 -19.35 23.68
C GLY A 59 3.84 -18.32 24.64
N GLU A 60 5.16 -18.23 24.59
CA GLU A 60 5.94 -17.31 25.41
C GLU A 60 5.53 -15.84 25.17
N ILE A 61 5.49 -15.06 26.25
CA ILE A 61 5.18 -13.63 26.20
C ILE A 61 6.43 -12.91 25.72
N TYR A 62 6.44 -12.49 24.46
CA TYR A 62 7.53 -11.72 23.88
C TYR A 62 7.52 -10.27 24.35
N SER A 63 8.69 -9.71 24.63
CA SER A 63 8.82 -8.27 24.91
C SER A 63 8.58 -7.46 23.62
N TYR A 64 8.08 -6.23 23.76
CA TYR A 64 7.89 -5.31 22.63
C TYR A 64 9.18 -5.14 21.82
N GLU A 65 10.33 -5.04 22.51
CA GLU A 65 11.63 -4.87 21.88
C GLU A 65 12.02 -6.08 21.01
N GLU A 66 11.68 -7.29 21.44
CA GLU A 66 11.96 -8.52 20.70
C GLU A 66 11.08 -8.63 19.45
N LEU A 67 9.80 -8.30 19.58
CA LEU A 67 8.86 -8.26 18.46
C LEU A 67 9.26 -7.22 17.41
N LEU A 68 9.68 -6.03 17.87
CA LEU A 68 10.15 -4.96 17.01
C LEU A 68 11.42 -5.36 16.25
N ASN A 69 12.42 -5.91 16.95
CA ASN A 69 13.65 -6.40 16.33
C ASN A 69 13.35 -7.51 15.32
N ARG A 70 12.44 -8.43 15.64
CA ARG A 70 12.01 -9.48 14.73
C ARG A 70 11.40 -8.91 13.45
N ILE A 71 10.50 -7.93 13.56
CA ILE A 71 9.89 -7.27 12.39
C ILE A 71 10.97 -6.55 11.57
N GLN A 72 11.86 -5.80 12.19
CA GLN A 72 12.93 -5.10 11.49
C GLN A 72 13.84 -6.07 10.71
N VAL A 73 14.19 -7.21 11.32
CA VAL A 73 14.96 -8.27 10.65
C VAL A 73 14.18 -8.89 9.51
N LEU A 74 12.89 -9.17 9.68
CA LEU A 74 12.04 -9.75 8.63
C LEU A 74 11.86 -8.79 7.46
N VAL A 75 11.60 -7.51 7.72
CA VAL A 75 11.49 -6.47 6.70
C VAL A 75 12.79 -6.36 5.91
N ASN A 76 13.94 -6.33 6.58
CA ASN A 76 15.24 -6.30 5.92
C ASN A 76 15.57 -7.58 5.14
N LYS A 77 15.11 -8.75 5.60
CA LYS A 77 15.36 -10.02 4.89
C LYS A 77 14.49 -10.16 3.64
N HIS A 78 13.23 -9.78 3.73
CA HIS A 78 12.24 -10.06 2.67
C HIS A 78 12.00 -8.89 1.73
N ASN A 79 12.24 -7.64 2.16
CA ASN A 79 11.93 -6.47 1.35
C ASN A 79 12.88 -5.29 1.65
N ILE A 80 14.15 -5.47 1.28
CA ILE A 80 15.21 -4.45 1.36
C ILE A 80 14.78 -3.13 0.69
N ASP A 81 13.90 -3.22 -0.33
CA ASP A 81 13.42 -2.10 -1.13
C ASP A 81 12.54 -1.11 -0.35
N LEU A 82 11.87 -1.54 0.72
CA LEU A 82 11.05 -0.63 1.56
C LEU A 82 11.88 0.13 2.60
N CYS A 83 13.01 -0.42 3.04
CA CYS A 83 13.75 0.11 4.18
C CYS A 83 14.70 1.27 3.80
N ILE A 84 15.02 1.39 2.51
CA ILE A 84 15.91 2.43 1.97
C ILE A 84 15.10 3.24 0.96
N SER A 85 14.89 4.53 1.23
CA SER A 85 14.40 5.47 0.22
C SER A 85 15.41 5.54 -0.94
N LYS A 86 15.27 4.66 -1.94
CA LYS A 86 16.17 4.59 -3.09
C LYS A 86 16.02 5.85 -3.93
N LYS A 87 17.02 6.73 -3.87
CA LYS A 87 17.15 7.86 -4.81
C LYS A 87 17.85 7.36 -6.06
N TYR A 88 17.14 7.33 -7.17
CA TYR A 88 17.71 6.94 -8.47
C TYR A 88 18.34 8.16 -9.15
N THR A 89 19.65 8.12 -9.41
CA THR A 89 20.31 9.11 -10.26
C THR A 89 20.27 8.61 -11.71
N ILE A 90 19.26 9.06 -12.46
CA ILE A 90 19.05 8.65 -13.85
C ILE A 90 19.98 9.44 -14.78
N LYS A 91 20.65 8.74 -15.70
CA LYS A 91 21.47 9.36 -16.75
C LYS A 91 20.55 10.04 -17.79
N PRO A 92 20.95 11.17 -18.39
CA PRO A 92 20.13 11.84 -19.40
C PRO A 92 19.90 10.93 -20.62
N PRO A 93 18.71 10.99 -21.26
CA PRO A 93 18.40 10.17 -22.42
C PRO A 93 19.25 10.56 -23.64
N GLN A 94 19.82 9.56 -24.30
CA GLN A 94 20.62 9.73 -25.51
C GLN A 94 19.79 9.33 -26.72
N VAL A 95 19.36 10.33 -27.47
CA VAL A 95 18.41 10.18 -28.58
C VAL A 95 19.11 10.54 -29.89
N VAL A 96 19.16 9.59 -30.82
CA VAL A 96 19.79 9.74 -32.14
C VAL A 96 18.77 9.49 -33.25
N ARG A 97 18.83 10.26 -34.33
CA ARG A 97 17.95 10.07 -35.47
C ARG A 97 18.45 8.92 -36.35
N VAL A 98 17.60 7.92 -36.57
CA VAL A 98 17.85 6.82 -37.51
C VAL A 98 17.07 7.11 -38.78
N GLY A 99 17.61 8.00 -39.60
CA GLY A 99 16.96 8.50 -40.82
C GLY A 99 15.96 9.64 -40.57
N SER A 100 14.99 9.80 -41.48
CA SER A 100 14.11 10.98 -41.50
C SER A 100 12.83 10.86 -40.65
N LYS A 101 12.36 9.64 -40.39
CA LYS A 101 11.07 9.35 -39.73
C LYS A 101 11.20 8.41 -38.52
N LYS A 102 12.42 8.01 -38.15
CA LYS A 102 12.68 7.13 -37.01
C LYS A 102 13.75 7.72 -36.11
N VAL A 103 13.61 7.46 -34.83
CA VAL A 103 14.52 7.91 -33.78
C VAL A 103 14.87 6.71 -32.92
N ALA A 104 16.15 6.56 -32.58
CA ALA A 104 16.64 5.56 -31.65
C ALA A 104 17.03 6.22 -30.34
N TRP A 105 16.55 5.65 -29.25
CA TRP A 105 16.99 5.92 -27.90
C TRP A 105 18.02 4.87 -27.51
N ILE A 106 19.28 5.29 -27.40
CA ILE A 106 20.44 4.40 -27.25
C ILE A 106 20.52 3.80 -25.85
N ASN A 107 20.44 4.64 -24.81
CA ASN A 107 20.61 4.22 -23.41
C ASN A 107 19.29 3.78 -22.73
N PHE A 108 18.34 3.24 -23.49
CA PHE A 108 17.04 2.83 -22.97
C PHE A 108 17.16 1.71 -21.94
N LYS A 109 17.90 0.64 -22.28
CA LYS A 109 18.17 -0.50 -21.38
C LYS A 109 18.89 -0.10 -20.08
N ASP A 110 19.88 0.77 -20.18
CA ASP A 110 20.61 1.27 -19.01
C ASP A 110 19.67 2.02 -18.05
N ILE A 111 18.78 2.86 -18.59
CA ILE A 111 17.81 3.62 -17.80
C ILE A 111 16.80 2.68 -17.14
N CYS A 112 16.31 1.65 -17.86
CA CYS A 112 15.43 0.63 -17.28
C CYS A 112 16.09 -0.11 -16.11
N THR A 113 17.37 -0.45 -16.27
CA THR A 113 18.16 -1.12 -15.24
C THR A 113 18.36 -0.23 -14.01
N ILE A 114 18.67 1.06 -14.20
CA ILE A 114 18.81 2.02 -13.10
C ILE A 114 17.49 2.16 -12.33
N MET A 115 16.35 2.21 -13.04
CA MET A 115 15.02 2.27 -12.42
C MET A 115 14.58 0.96 -11.78
N ASN A 116 15.34 -0.13 -11.94
CA ASN A 116 15.00 -1.48 -11.51
C ASN A 116 13.62 -1.94 -12.06
N ARG A 117 13.36 -1.67 -13.35
CA ARG A 117 12.12 -2.06 -14.03
C ARG A 117 12.42 -2.88 -15.28
N ASN A 118 11.50 -3.79 -15.62
CA ASN A 118 11.62 -4.59 -16.84
C ASN A 118 11.53 -3.70 -18.09
N GLU A 119 12.40 -3.95 -19.07
CA GLU A 119 12.50 -3.19 -20.33
C GLU A 119 11.17 -3.22 -21.10
N GLU A 120 10.51 -4.38 -21.14
CA GLU A 120 9.21 -4.54 -21.82
C GLU A 120 8.12 -3.68 -21.20
N HIS A 121 8.08 -3.55 -19.87
CA HIS A 121 7.07 -2.74 -19.20
C HIS A 121 7.26 -1.26 -19.51
N VAL A 122 8.51 -0.78 -19.44
CA VAL A 122 8.84 0.62 -19.76
C VAL A 122 8.60 0.88 -21.25
N PHE A 123 8.87 -0.09 -22.12
CA PHE A 123 8.60 0.01 -23.55
C PHE A 123 7.12 0.26 -23.84
N HIS A 124 6.22 -0.57 -23.31
CA HIS A 124 4.77 -0.39 -23.51
C HIS A 124 4.28 0.95 -22.94
N PHE A 125 4.81 1.37 -21.78
CA PHE A 125 4.51 2.67 -21.20
C PHE A 125 4.89 3.82 -22.15
N VAL A 126 6.12 3.83 -22.66
CA VAL A 126 6.58 4.89 -23.59
C VAL A 126 5.75 4.92 -24.88
N LEU A 127 5.38 3.77 -25.42
CA LEU A 127 4.54 3.71 -26.63
C LEU A 127 3.13 4.27 -26.38
N ALA A 128 2.54 3.96 -25.22
CA ALA A 128 1.23 4.46 -24.83
C ALA A 128 1.24 5.98 -24.60
N GLU A 129 2.24 6.50 -23.88
CA GLU A 129 2.38 7.93 -23.59
C GLU A 129 2.63 8.76 -24.85
N LEU A 130 3.49 8.28 -25.75
CA LEU A 130 3.82 8.98 -26.99
C LEU A 130 2.79 8.75 -28.12
N GLY A 131 1.88 7.78 -27.96
CA GLY A 131 0.94 7.38 -28.99
C GLY A 131 1.64 6.88 -30.26
N THR A 132 2.72 6.12 -30.11
CA THR A 132 3.53 5.65 -31.25
C THR A 132 3.76 4.14 -31.25
N GLU A 133 4.20 3.67 -32.41
CA GLU A 133 4.70 2.33 -32.60
C GLU A 133 6.23 2.35 -32.58
N GLY A 134 6.82 1.32 -31.97
CA GLY A 134 8.26 1.17 -31.87
C GLY A 134 8.67 -0.28 -31.73
N SER A 135 9.98 -0.51 -31.72
CA SER A 135 10.58 -1.83 -31.54
C SER A 135 11.88 -1.71 -30.77
N ILE A 136 12.19 -2.73 -29.97
CA ILE A 136 13.51 -2.87 -29.32
C ILE A 136 14.46 -3.51 -30.33
N ALA A 137 15.55 -2.81 -30.65
CA ALA A 137 16.61 -3.34 -31.50
C ALA A 137 17.57 -4.24 -30.70
N GLY A 138 18.42 -5.02 -31.40
CA GLY A 138 19.25 -6.08 -30.81
C GLY A 138 20.25 -5.68 -29.72
N GLU A 139 20.48 -4.38 -29.50
CA GLU A 139 21.35 -3.87 -28.43
C GLU A 139 20.57 -3.24 -27.26
N GLY A 140 19.25 -3.49 -27.17
CA GLY A 140 18.40 -2.89 -26.13
C GLY A 140 18.10 -1.40 -26.35
N GLN A 141 18.29 -0.93 -27.58
CA GLN A 141 17.95 0.43 -28.02
C GLN A 141 16.49 0.48 -28.44
N LEU A 142 15.76 1.50 -28.02
CA LEU A 142 14.35 1.68 -28.40
C LEU A 142 14.25 2.51 -29.68
N VAL A 143 13.71 1.92 -30.74
CA VAL A 143 13.44 2.62 -32.00
C VAL A 143 11.98 3.04 -32.05
N LEU A 144 11.74 4.33 -32.17
CA LEU A 144 10.41 4.95 -32.26
C LEU A 144 10.16 5.50 -33.65
N LYS A 145 8.92 5.40 -34.12
CA LYS A 145 8.44 6.07 -35.33
C LYS A 145 8.09 7.52 -35.00
N GLY A 146 8.83 8.48 -35.53
CA GLY A 146 8.57 9.90 -35.31
C GLY A 146 9.83 10.77 -35.37
N LYS A 147 9.68 12.02 -34.91
CA LYS A 147 10.77 13.00 -34.79
C LYS A 147 10.84 13.51 -33.36
N TYR A 148 11.41 12.69 -32.48
CA TYR A 148 11.64 13.03 -31.09
C TYR A 148 13.05 13.59 -30.89
N GLY A 149 13.17 14.53 -29.95
CA GLY A 149 14.45 15.06 -29.49
C GLY A 149 14.62 14.74 -28.01
N PRO A 150 15.81 14.97 -27.43
CA PRO A 150 16.07 14.67 -26.02
C PRO A 150 15.20 15.44 -25.02
N LYS A 151 14.49 16.49 -25.46
CA LYS A 151 13.54 17.25 -24.62
C LYS A 151 12.12 16.68 -24.64
N HIS A 152 11.82 15.84 -25.64
CA HIS A 152 10.52 15.22 -25.82
C HIS A 152 10.48 13.76 -25.33
N ILE A 153 11.63 13.26 -24.87
CA ILE A 153 11.86 11.92 -24.31
C ILE A 153 12.32 12.10 -22.86
#